data_AF-A0A1X9XZ71-F1
#
_entry.id   AF-A0A1X9XZ71-F1
#
_cell.length_a   1.000
_cell.length_b   1.000
_cell.length_c   1.000
_cell.angle_alpha   90.00
_cell.angle_beta   90.00
_cell.angle_gamma   90.00
#
_symmetry.space_group_name_H-M   'P 1'
#
loop_
_entity.id
_entity.type
_entity.pdbx_description
1 polymer ?
#
loop_
_entity_poly.entity_id
_entity_poly.type
_entity_poly.pdbx_seq_one_letter_code
_entity_poly.pdbx_strand_id
1 'polypeptide(L)' 'SLFIDSQIYGKTVLAIDPVDRLILKRQFFDHKGQMLKVWTIDKVEKVDGIWTFREQSMENAQLIDIDQVSATVIA' A
#
# COMPACT_ATOMS: atom_id res chain seq x y z
N SER A 1 -9.04 -22.32 7.98
CA SER A 1 -9.17 -20.89 8.31
C SER A 1 -7.80 -20.36 8.68
N LEU A 2 -7.12 -19.69 7.76
CA LEU A 2 -5.84 -19.05 8.06
C LEU A 2 -6.10 -17.64 8.58
N PHE A 3 -5.81 -17.43 9.85
CA PHE A 3 -5.55 -16.11 10.39
C PHE A 3 -4.28 -15.59 9.71
N ILE A 4 -4.44 -14.62 8.80
CA ILE A 4 -3.31 -13.92 8.19
C ILE A 4 -2.70 -13.04 9.29
N ASP A 5 -1.44 -13.31 9.59
CA ASP A 5 -0.67 -12.65 10.63
C ASP A 5 -0.75 -11.12 10.48
N SER A 6 -1.15 -10.47 11.56
CA SER A 6 -1.90 -9.21 11.53
C SER A 6 -1.11 -7.95 11.17
N GLN A 7 0.16 -8.04 10.76
CA GLN A 7 0.96 -6.88 10.35
C GLN A 7 1.92 -7.23 9.21
N ILE A 8 1.42 -7.18 7.97
CA ILE A 8 2.18 -7.37 6.72
C ILE A 8 3.26 -6.27 6.52
N TYR A 9 3.13 -5.13 7.21
CA TYR A 9 4.00 -3.96 7.06
C TYR A 9 4.66 -3.59 8.38
N GLY A 10 5.98 -3.39 8.38
CA GLY A 10 6.73 -2.91 9.54
C GLY A 10 6.66 -1.40 9.73
N LYS A 11 6.49 -0.64 8.63
CA LYS A 11 6.37 0.82 8.65
C LYS A 11 5.57 1.30 7.45
N THR A 12 4.82 2.38 7.63
CA THR A 12 4.30 3.15 6.49
C THR A 12 4.53 4.64 6.68
N VAL A 13 4.78 5.35 5.58
CA VAL A 13 4.94 6.81 5.56
C VAL A 13 3.81 7.40 4.72
N LEU A 14 3.10 8.39 5.26
CA LEU A 14 1.96 9.04 4.62
C LEU A 14 2.33 10.45 4.16
N ALA A 15 1.95 10.82 2.94
CA ALA A 15 1.87 12.21 2.52
C ALA A 15 0.41 12.67 2.66
N ILE A 16 0.21 13.70 3.47
CA ILE A 16 -1.12 14.23 3.80
C ILE A 16 -1.21 15.64 3.22
N ASP A 17 -2.29 15.92 2.49
CA ASP A 17 -2.64 17.30 2.13
C ASP A 17 -2.97 18.09 3.40
N PRO A 18 -2.24 19.18 3.71
CA PRO A 18 -2.46 19.93 4.95
C PRO A 18 -3.81 20.64 5.02
N VAL A 19 -4.46 20.92 3.89
CA VAL A 19 -5.73 21.65 3.85
C VAL A 19 -6.89 20.71 4.11
N ASP A 20 -7.11 19.73 3.23
CA ASP A 20 -8.26 18.83 3.30
C ASP A 20 -7.99 17.56 4.13
N ARG A 21 -6.76 17.39 4.62
CA ARG A 21 -6.31 16.25 5.44
C ARG A 21 -6.46 14.89 4.72
N LEU A 22 -6.30 14.91 3.40
CA LEU A 22 -6.37 13.72 2.56
C LEU A 22 -5.01 13.02 2.50
N ILE A 23 -5.01 11.68 2.58
CA ILE A 23 -3.82 10.88 2.31
C ILE A 23 -3.69 10.77 0.79
N LEU A 24 -2.67 11.41 0.22
CA LEU A 24 -2.44 11.42 -1.22
C LEU A 24 -1.39 10.41 -1.67
N LYS A 25 -0.51 10.00 -0.74
CA LYS A 25 0.52 8.98 -1.01
C LYS A 25 0.81 8.17 0.23
N ARG A 26 1.05 6.87 0.05
CA ARG A 26 1.54 5.97 1.09
C ARG A 26 2.69 5.13 0.58
N GLN A 27 3.78 5.14 1.33
CA GLN A 27 4.91 4.23 1.12
C GLN A 27 4.82 3.11 2.15
N PHE A 28 4.97 1.87 1.69
CA PHE A 28 4.93 0.67 2.51
C PHE A 28 6.31 0.06 2.64
N PHE A 29 6.68 -0.34 3.85
CA PHE A 29 7.95 -0.96 4.15
C PHE A 29 7.75 -2.25 4.94
N ASP A 30 8.62 -3.23 4.72
CA ASP A 30 8.67 -4.45 5.51
C ASP A 30 9.27 -4.20 6.91
N HIS A 31 9.36 -5.26 7.72
CA HIS A 31 9.94 -5.22 9.06
C HIS A 31 11.45 -4.93 9.08
N LYS A 32 12.14 -5.08 7.94
CA LYS A 32 13.55 -4.72 7.75
C LYS A 32 13.71 -3.27 7.28
N GLY A 33 12.60 -2.55 7.07
CA GLY A 33 12.59 -1.18 6.57
C GLY A 33 12.81 -1.06 5.07
N GLN A 34 12.79 -2.16 4.32
CA GLN A 34 12.89 -2.14 2.85
C GLN A 34 11.55 -1.74 2.23
N MET A 35 11.59 -0.92 1.18
CA MET A 35 10.39 -0.46 0.51
C MET A 35 9.75 -1.61 -0.28
N LEU A 36 8.47 -1.82 -0.06
CA LEU A 36 7.68 -2.86 -0.72
C LEU A 36 6.93 -2.30 -1.93
N LYS A 37 6.20 -1.21 -1.71
CA LYS A 37 5.35 -0.59 -2.72
C LYS A 37 4.98 0.84 -2.35
N VAL A 38 4.47 1.56 -3.34
CA VAL A 38 3.98 2.93 -3.22
C VAL A 38 2.56 2.97 -3.76
N TRP A 39 1.63 3.47 -2.94
CA TRP A 39 0.26 3.77 -3.34
C TRP A 39 0.10 5.28 -3.50
N THR A 40 -0.50 5.72 -4.60
CA THR A 40 -0.73 7.14 -4.90
C THR A 40 -2.18 7.34 -5.29
N ILE A 41 -2.80 8.42 -4.80
CA ILE A 41 -4.08 8.92 -5.30
C ILE A 41 -3.79 9.86 -6.46
N ASP A 42 -4.18 9.46 -7.67
CA ASP A 42 -3.91 10.23 -8.89
C ASP A 42 -5.03 11.24 -9.17
N LYS A 43 -6.26 10.92 -8.75
CA LYS A 43 -7.42 11.80 -8.87
C LYS A 43 -8.35 11.70 -7.67
N VAL A 44 -8.74 12.86 -7.16
CA VAL A 44 -9.71 13.02 -6.06
C VAL A 44 -10.72 14.11 -6.41
N GLU A 45 -11.98 13.92 -6.03
CA GLU A 45 -13.04 14.91 -6.18
C GLU A 45 -14.05 14.82 -5.03
N LYS A 46 -14.83 15.87 -4.81
CA LYS A 46 -16.00 15.79 -3.91
C LYS A 46 -17.22 15.34 -4.68
N VAL A 47 -17.86 14.28 -4.20
CA VAL A 47 -19.15 13.79 -4.68
C VAL A 47 -20.13 13.96 -3.53
N ASP A 48 -21.15 14.79 -3.73
CA ASP A 48 -22.14 15.12 -2.68
C ASP A 48 -21.49 15.59 -1.37
N GLY A 49 -20.40 16.37 -1.50
CA GLY A 49 -19.64 16.91 -0.37
C GLY A 49 -18.62 15.95 0.25
N ILE A 50 -18.54 14.70 -0.21
CA ILE A 50 -17.63 13.68 0.32
C ILE A 50 -16.42 13.52 -0.61
N TRP A 51 -15.22 13.68 -0.05
CA TRP A 51 -13.98 13.39 -0.76
C TRP A 51 -13.93 11.94 -1.20
N THR A 52 -13.79 11.74 -2.51
CA THR A 52 -13.85 10.42 -3.16
C THR A 52 -12.62 10.27 -4.06
N PHE A 53 -11.82 9.25 -3.80
CA PHE A 53 -10.70 8.89 -4.66
C PHE A 53 -11.22 8.19 -5.90
N ARG A 54 -10.88 8.70 -7.08
CA ARG A 54 -11.37 8.19 -8.37
C ARG A 54 -10.35 7.35 -9.10
N GLU A 55 -9.10 7.74 -9.03
CA GLU A 55 -7.99 7.06 -9.69
C GLU A 55 -6.86 6.89 -8.68
N GLN A 56 -6.29 5.69 -8.67
CA GLN A 56 -5.23 5.29 -7.76
C GLN A 56 -4.26 4.38 -8.47
N SER A 57 -2.99 4.54 -8.20
CA SER A 57 -1.91 3.70 -8.70
C SER A 57 -1.20 3.00 -7.55
N MET A 58 -0.69 1.81 -7.86
CA MET A 58 0.12 1.01 -6.95
C MET A 58 1.36 0.52 -7.72
N GLU A 59 2.53 0.96 -7.29
CA GLU A 59 3.82 0.57 -7.86
C GLU A 59 4.55 -0.32 -6.86
N ASN A 60 4.89 -1.55 -7.25
CA ASN A 60 5.73 -2.43 -6.42
C ASN A 60 7.21 -2.06 -6.61
N ALA A 61 7.93 -1.87 -5.51
CA ALA A 61 9.35 -1.53 -5.53
C ALA A 61 10.27 -2.76 -5.55
N GLN A 62 9.73 -3.94 -5.23
CA GLN A 62 10.43 -5.22 -5.28
C GLN A 62 9.97 -6.01 -6.50
N LEU A 63 10.92 -6.58 -7.25
CA LEU A 63 10.62 -7.67 -8.15
C LEU A 63 10.15 -8.85 -7.29
N ILE A 64 9.14 -9.58 -7.77
CA ILE A 64 8.71 -10.81 -7.13
C ILE A 64 9.95 -11.72 -7.03
N ASP A 65 10.39 -11.99 -5.81
CA ASP A 65 11.35 -13.05 -5.57
C ASP A 65 10.64 -14.38 -5.83
N ILE A 66 10.90 -14.95 -7.01
CA ILE A 66 10.23 -16.13 -7.53
C ILE A 66 10.49 -17.35 -6.60
N ASP A 67 11.52 -17.28 -5.75
CA ASP A 67 11.87 -18.32 -4.79
C ASP A 67 10.92 -18.38 -3.58
N GLN A 68 10.15 -17.32 -3.29
CA GLN A 68 9.16 -17.32 -2.21
C GLN A 68 7.82 -17.99 -2.61
N VAL A 69 7.52 -18.10 -3.91
CA VAL A 69 6.28 -18.73 -4.41
C VAL A 69 6.38 -20.27 -4.41
N SER A 70 7.61 -20.80 -4.49
CA SER A 70 7.90 -22.23 -4.52
C SER A 70 7.58 -22.98 -3.21
N ALA A 71 7.44 -22.27 -2.08
CA ALA A 71 7.27 -22.89 -0.77
C ALA A 71 5.81 -23.30 -0.43
N THR A 72 4.84 -23.10 -1.34
CA THR A 72 3.40 -23.40 -1.08
C THR A 72 2.80 -24.46 -2.02
N VAL A 73 3.61 -25.32 -2.64
CA VAL A 73 3.11 -26.54 -3.29
C VAL A 73 3.95 -27.72 -2.79
N ILE A 74 3.26 -28.74 -2.26
CA ILE A 74 3.73 -29.96 -1.58
C ILE A 74 3.83 -29.84 -0.05
N ALA A 75 2.69 -29.99 0.62
CA ALA A 75 2.52 -30.80 1.83
C ALA A 75 1.04 -31.23 1.95
#